data_AF-A0A968PA00-F1
#
_entry.id   AF-A0A968PA00-F1
#
_cell.length_a   1.000
_cell.length_b   1.000
_cell.length_c   1.000
_cell.angle_alpha   90.00
_cell.angle_beta   90.00
_cell.angle_gamma   90.00
#
_symmetry.space_group_name_H-M   'P 1'
#
loop_
_entity.id
_entity.type
_entity.pdbx_description
1 polymer ?
#
loop_
_entity_poly.entity_id
_entity_poly.type
_entity_poly.pdbx_seq_one_letter_code
_entity_poly.pdbx_strand_id
1 'polypeptide(L)'
;MSHGHRSWWLSVPLGLVLTSTLMADPIGTPPAAFFLAPIGSIVAIIMAYFFYRSIMAQSEGEPAMIQIAQAVREGAYAYLARQRKVVVMVFLALIGVLILMALGNLQPMLSALGVPVAGFFSGLCGYFGMKTATNASARTAAAAKQSLNDGLTVAFRAGAVMGLCVTGLCLA
;
A
#
# COMPACT_ATOMS: atom_id res chain seq x y z
N MET A 1 -41.90 5.64 -18.59
CA MET A 1 -40.57 5.90 -19.19
C MET A 1 -40.26 7.38 -19.08
N SER A 2 -39.33 7.77 -18.20
CA SER A 2 -38.19 8.67 -18.47
C SER A 2 -37.66 9.25 -17.16
N HIS A 3 -36.34 9.40 -17.12
CA HIS A 3 -35.49 9.50 -15.96
C HIS A 3 -35.43 10.89 -15.33
N GLY A 4 -35.58 10.99 -14.01
CA GLY A 4 -35.14 12.13 -13.21
C GLY A 4 -33.68 11.96 -12.79
N HIS A 5 -32.75 12.37 -13.65
CA HIS A 5 -31.31 12.40 -13.32
C HIS A 5 -30.63 13.51 -14.13
N ARG A 6 -30.44 14.70 -13.52
CA ARG A 6 -29.44 15.75 -13.84
C ARG A 6 -29.84 17.10 -13.21
N SER A 7 -29.11 17.54 -12.18
CA SER A 7 -28.86 18.98 -11.90
C SER A 7 -27.98 19.28 -10.68
N TRP A 8 -27.55 18.27 -9.88
CA TRP A 8 -26.71 18.47 -8.68
C TRP A 8 -25.37 19.20 -8.91
N TRP A 9 -24.91 19.35 -10.16
CA TRP A 9 -23.66 20.05 -10.52
C TRP A 9 -23.85 21.56 -10.78
N LEU A 10 -25.09 22.05 -10.90
CA LEU A 10 -25.39 23.46 -11.20
C LEU A 10 -25.47 24.35 -9.95
N SER A 11 -25.48 23.77 -8.75
CA SER A 11 -25.55 24.47 -7.46
C SER A 11 -24.20 24.60 -6.76
N VAL A 12 -23.10 24.21 -7.41
CA VAL A 12 -21.75 24.53 -6.91
C VAL A 12 -21.50 26.02 -7.17
N PRO A 13 -21.32 26.87 -6.14
CA PRO A 13 -21.14 28.30 -6.33
C PRO A 13 -19.91 28.56 -7.20
N LEU A 14 -20.12 29.23 -8.33
CA LEU A 14 -19.12 29.58 -9.35
C LEU A 14 -17.90 30.34 -8.75
N GLY A 15 -18.05 30.95 -7.58
CA GLY A 15 -16.97 31.62 -6.83
C GLY A 15 -15.94 30.68 -6.20
N LEU A 16 -16.29 29.43 -5.93
CA LEU A 16 -15.39 28.41 -5.35
C LEU A 16 -14.48 27.78 -6.42
N VAL A 17 -14.91 27.79 -7.68
CA VAL A 17 -14.11 27.34 -8.83
C VAL A 17 -13.10 28.42 -9.22
N LEU A 18 -13.48 29.70 -9.19
CA LEU A 18 -12.59 30.82 -9.52
C LEU A 18 -11.47 31.06 -8.50
N THR A 19 -11.65 30.66 -7.24
CA THR A 19 -10.59 30.74 -6.21
C THR A 19 -9.52 29.66 -6.38
N SER A 20 -9.86 28.52 -7.01
CA SER A 20 -8.88 27.48 -7.32
C SER A 20 -7.94 27.83 -8.48
N THR A 21 -8.37 28.73 -9.38
CA THR A 21 -7.59 29.17 -10.55
C THR A 21 -6.68 30.36 -10.30
N LEU A 22 -6.89 31.13 -9.22
CA LEU A 22 -6.00 32.22 -8.79
C LEU A 22 -4.83 31.75 -7.92
N MET A 23 -4.72 30.44 -7.68
CA MET A 23 -3.58 29.80 -6.98
C MET A 23 -2.77 28.90 -7.92
N ALA A 24 -2.82 29.17 -9.22
CA ALA A 24 -1.81 28.69 -10.16
C ALA A 24 -0.57 29.60 -10.05
N ASP A 25 0.09 29.57 -8.91
CA ASP A 25 1.38 30.24 -8.74
C ASP A 25 2.39 29.59 -9.70
N PRO A 26 3.01 30.35 -10.62
CA PRO A 26 4.08 29.84 -11.46
C PRO A 26 5.28 29.57 -10.56
N ILE A 27 5.47 28.30 -10.18
CA ILE A 27 6.56 27.85 -9.28
C ILE A 27 6.51 28.62 -7.95
N GLY A 28 5.34 28.68 -7.30
CA GLY A 28 5.25 29.08 -5.90
C GLY A 28 5.96 28.04 -5.03
N THR A 29 6.79 28.47 -4.07
CA THR A 29 7.38 27.57 -3.08
C THR A 29 6.28 26.70 -2.49
N PRO A 30 6.41 25.35 -2.51
CA PRO A 30 5.36 24.50 -1.99
C PRO A 30 5.06 24.91 -0.54
N PRO A 31 3.78 25.00 -0.15
CA PRO A 31 3.43 25.34 1.22
C PRO A 31 4.17 24.39 2.16
N ALA A 32 4.66 24.89 3.31
CA ALA A 32 5.51 24.10 4.22
C ALA A 32 4.90 22.73 4.60
N ALA A 33 3.57 22.62 4.55
CA ALA A 33 2.80 21.38 4.68
C ALA A 33 3.23 20.25 3.72
N PHE A 34 3.74 20.56 2.53
CA PHE A 34 4.19 19.57 1.56
C PHE A 34 5.40 18.76 2.07
N PHE A 35 6.27 19.38 2.86
CA PHE A 35 7.42 18.69 3.46
C PHE A 35 7.03 17.72 4.58
N LEU A 36 5.81 17.80 5.12
CA LEU A 36 5.33 16.82 6.10
C LEU A 36 5.09 15.45 5.46
N ALA A 37 4.75 15.39 4.17
CA ALA A 37 4.49 14.14 3.47
C ALA A 37 5.72 13.20 3.41
N PRO A 38 6.91 13.63 2.91
CA PRO A 38 8.09 12.77 2.90
C PRO A 38 8.61 12.45 4.31
N ILE A 39 8.50 13.39 5.26
CA ILE A 39 8.85 13.13 6.66
C ILE A 39 7.93 12.05 7.24
N GLY A 40 6.62 12.17 7.02
CA GLY A 40 5.62 11.20 7.45
C GLY A 40 5.83 9.82 6.83
N SER A 41 6.23 9.76 5.55
CA SER A 41 6.60 8.51 4.88
C SER A 41 7.76 7.80 5.59
N ILE A 42 8.85 8.52 5.85
CA ILE A 42 10.03 7.98 6.53
C ILE A 42 9.66 7.47 7.93
N VAL A 43 8.92 8.27 8.71
CA VAL A 43 8.47 7.90 10.05
C VAL A 43 7.58 6.65 10.00
N ALA A 44 6.67 6.54 9.02
CA ALA A 44 5.80 5.38 8.86
C ALA A 44 6.60 4.10 8.57
N ILE A 45 7.59 4.14 7.67
CA ILE A 45 8.44 2.97 7.36
C ILE A 45 9.28 2.57 8.57
N ILE A 46 9.84 3.54 9.31
CA ILE A 46 10.60 3.27 10.53
C ILE A 46 9.70 2.60 11.58
N MET A 47 8.49 3.13 11.82
CA MET A 47 7.54 2.53 12.76
C MET A 47 7.09 1.14 12.33
N ALA A 48 6.85 0.93 11.03
CA ALA A 48 6.53 -0.40 10.49
C ALA A 48 7.64 -1.40 10.80
N TYR A 49 8.90 -0.99 10.64
CA TYR A 49 10.05 -1.84 10.97
C TYR A 49 10.13 -2.18 12.47
N PHE A 50 9.89 -1.21 13.36
CA PHE A 50 9.85 -1.47 14.80
C PHE A 50 8.75 -2.46 15.19
N PHE A 51 7.53 -2.29 14.66
CA PHE A 51 6.44 -3.23 14.92
C PHE A 51 6.74 -4.62 14.34
N TYR A 52 7.30 -4.70 13.13
CA TYR A 52 7.74 -5.97 12.55
C TYR A 52 8.74 -6.68 13.45
N ARG A 53 9.77 -5.98 13.95
CA ARG A 53 10.73 -6.57 14.89
C ARG A 53 10.07 -7.01 16.19
N SER A 54 9.12 -6.25 16.71
CA SER A 54 8.40 -6.61 17.94
C SER A 54 7.59 -7.90 17.79
N ILE A 55 7.03 -8.15 16.60
CA ILE A 55 6.31 -9.39 16.29
C ILE A 55 7.30 -10.54 16.17
N MET A 56 8.39 -10.35 15.42
CA MET A 56 9.40 -11.39 15.22
C MET A 56 10.12 -11.82 16.50
N ALA A 57 10.11 -10.97 17.54
CA ALA A 57 10.63 -11.31 18.86
C ALA A 57 9.71 -12.25 19.67
N GLN A 58 8.42 -12.36 19.31
CA GLN A 58 7.48 -13.26 19.97
C GLN A 58 7.74 -14.72 19.58
N SER A 59 7.43 -15.68 20.46
CA SER A 59 7.60 -17.11 20.15
C SER A 59 6.60 -17.59 19.08
N GLU A 60 7.01 -18.54 18.23
CA GLU A 60 6.10 -19.26 17.32
C GLU A 60 5.28 -20.34 18.05
N GLY A 61 5.60 -20.62 19.31
CA GLY A 61 4.91 -21.60 20.15
C GLY A 61 5.54 -22.99 20.06
N GLU A 62 4.68 -24.00 20.09
CA GLU A 62 5.06 -25.42 20.16
C GLU A 62 5.68 -25.91 18.83
N PRO A 63 6.49 -26.99 18.85
CA PRO A 63 7.07 -27.58 17.64
C PRO A 63 6.03 -27.92 16.55
N ALA A 64 4.85 -28.40 16.96
CA ALA A 64 3.75 -28.69 16.03
C ALA A 64 3.20 -27.41 15.35
N MET A 65 3.12 -26.29 16.07
CA MET A 65 2.68 -25.01 15.49
C MET A 65 3.70 -24.49 14.49
N ILE A 66 4.98 -24.62 14.80
CA ILE A 66 6.08 -24.21 13.90
C ILE A 66 6.01 -25.00 12.60
N GLN A 67 5.80 -26.31 12.66
CA GLN A 67 5.69 -27.15 11.46
C GLN A 67 4.52 -26.71 10.55
N ILE A 68 3.35 -26.47 11.14
CA ILE A 68 2.18 -25.96 10.39
C ILE A 68 2.47 -24.58 9.81
N ALA A 69 3.07 -23.69 10.59
CA ALA A 69 3.41 -22.34 10.17
C ALA A 69 4.39 -22.33 9.00
N GLN A 70 5.38 -23.23 9.00
CA GLN A 70 6.33 -23.37 7.89
C GLN A 70 5.63 -23.84 6.62
N ALA A 71 4.76 -24.86 6.69
CA ALA A 71 4.00 -25.32 5.53
C ALA A 71 3.12 -24.19 4.93
N VAL A 72 2.49 -23.37 5.78
CA VAL A 72 1.71 -22.19 5.34
C VAL A 72 2.61 -21.13 4.70
N ARG A 73 3.79 -20.84 5.27
CA ARG A 73 4.75 -19.88 4.70
C ARG A 73 5.29 -20.33 3.35
N GLU A 74 5.64 -21.60 3.22
CA GLU A 74 6.09 -22.18 1.95
C GLU A 74 5.02 -22.07 0.87
N GLY A 75 3.78 -22.45 1.20
CA GLY A 75 2.63 -22.30 0.30
C GLY A 75 2.39 -20.83 -0.10
N ALA A 76 2.44 -19.90 0.85
CA ALA A 76 2.27 -18.48 0.59
C ALA A 76 3.40 -17.91 -0.29
N TYR A 77 4.66 -18.33 -0.08
CA TYR A 77 5.77 -17.91 -0.93
C TYR A 77 5.68 -18.50 -2.34
N ALA A 78 5.23 -19.74 -2.48
CA ALA A 78 4.96 -20.34 -3.78
C ALA A 78 3.85 -19.56 -4.52
N TYR A 79 2.77 -19.19 -3.82
CA TYR A 79 1.70 -18.36 -4.35
C TYR A 79 2.21 -16.97 -4.79
N LEU A 80 2.96 -16.26 -3.93
CA LEU A 80 3.55 -14.96 -4.28
C LEU A 80 4.47 -15.04 -5.48
N ALA A 81 5.29 -16.09 -5.58
CA ALA A 81 6.20 -16.28 -6.71
C ALA A 81 5.42 -16.45 -8.02
N ARG A 82 4.28 -17.18 -8.00
CA ARG A 82 3.41 -17.34 -9.16
C ARG A 82 2.66 -16.04 -9.48
N GLN A 83 2.01 -15.43 -8.49
CA GLN A 83 1.20 -14.22 -8.67
C GLN A 83 2.06 -13.06 -9.16
N ARG A 84 3.24 -12.84 -8.56
CA ARG A 84 4.17 -11.79 -8.99
C ARG A 84 4.58 -11.94 -10.45
N LYS A 85 4.83 -13.16 -10.93
CA LYS A 85 5.17 -13.40 -12.34
C LYS A 85 4.03 -12.99 -13.27
N VAL A 86 2.80 -13.42 -12.97
CA VAL A 86 1.62 -13.12 -13.80
C VAL A 86 1.31 -11.62 -13.76
N VAL A 87 1.29 -11.02 -12.57
CA VAL A 87 1.00 -9.59 -12.39
C VAL A 87 2.04 -8.74 -13.10
N VAL A 88 3.34 -9.05 -12.98
CA VAL A 88 4.40 -8.32 -13.69
C VAL A 88 4.22 -8.42 -15.20
N MET A 89 3.88 -9.59 -15.73
CA MET A 89 3.65 -9.76 -17.17
C MET A 89 2.49 -8.90 -17.69
N VAL A 90 1.35 -8.93 -16.99
CA VAL A 90 0.18 -8.09 -17.35
C VAL A 90 0.52 -6.61 -17.19
N PHE A 91 1.23 -6.25 -16.13
CA PHE A 91 1.63 -4.86 -15.86
C PHE A 91 2.57 -4.30 -16.93
N LEU A 92 3.53 -5.10 -17.41
CA LEU A 92 4.39 -4.71 -18.52
C LEU A 92 3.62 -4.55 -19.83
N ALA A 93 2.63 -5.41 -20.10
CA ALA A 93 1.76 -5.26 -21.26
C ALA A 93 0.96 -3.94 -21.20
N LEU A 94 0.42 -3.59 -20.02
CA LEU A 94 -0.29 -2.33 -19.81
C LEU A 94 0.63 -1.12 -19.99
N ILE A 95 1.86 -1.16 -19.45
CA ILE A 95 2.86 -0.10 -19.67
C ILE A 95 3.14 0.07 -21.16
N GLY A 96 3.27 -1.03 -21.91
CA GLY A 96 3.45 -0.99 -23.37
C GLY A 96 2.30 -0.26 -24.07
N VAL A 97 1.04 -0.56 -23.71
CA VAL A 97 -0.14 0.14 -24.24
C VAL A 97 -0.11 1.63 -23.88
N LEU A 98 0.22 1.98 -22.64
CA LEU A 98 0.30 3.38 -22.20
C LEU A 98 1.37 4.17 -22.96
N ILE A 99 2.53 3.56 -23.23
CA ILE A 99 3.58 4.18 -24.03
C ILE A 99 3.11 4.39 -25.48
N LEU A 100 2.44 3.40 -26.09
CA LEU A 100 1.89 3.53 -27.45
C LEU A 100 0.85 4.66 -27.53
N MET A 101 -0.03 4.77 -26.54
CA MET A 101 -1.00 5.87 -26.45
C MET A 101 -0.33 7.24 -26.25
N ALA A 102 0.75 7.29 -25.47
CA ALA A 102 1.52 8.52 -25.26
C ALA A 102 2.21 8.99 -26.55
N LEU A 103 2.75 8.05 -27.34
CA LEU A 103 3.31 8.35 -28.67
C LEU A 103 2.24 8.86 -29.65
N GLY A 104 1.00 8.41 -29.51
CA GLY A 104 -0.15 8.88 -30.28
C GLY A 104 -0.75 10.21 -29.80
N ASN A 105 -0.09 10.94 -28.89
CA ASN A 105 -0.59 12.18 -28.25
C ASN A 105 -1.96 12.03 -27.55
N LEU A 106 -2.39 10.80 -27.21
CA LEU A 106 -3.61 10.57 -26.44
C LEU A 106 -3.40 10.71 -24.93
N GLN A 107 -2.14 10.67 -24.45
CA GLN A 107 -1.80 10.78 -23.03
C GLN A 107 -0.44 11.46 -22.80
N PRO A 108 -0.24 12.23 -21.71
CA PRO A 108 1.07 12.77 -21.36
C PRO A 108 2.09 11.67 -21.01
N MET A 109 3.35 11.88 -21.45
CA MET A 109 4.49 10.99 -21.15
C MET A 109 4.74 10.82 -19.64
N LEU A 110 4.43 11.84 -18.84
CA LEU A 110 4.52 11.78 -17.37
C LEU A 110 3.70 10.63 -16.77
N SER A 111 2.49 10.39 -17.29
CA SER A 111 1.65 9.28 -16.80
C SER A 111 2.21 7.92 -17.19
N ALA A 112 2.83 7.82 -18.38
CA ALA A 112 3.49 6.58 -18.83
C ALA A 112 4.71 6.21 -17.97
N LEU A 113 5.38 7.20 -17.36
CA LEU A 113 6.48 6.97 -16.42
C LEU A 113 6.00 6.82 -14.96
N GLY A 114 4.96 7.56 -14.55
CA GLY A 114 4.43 7.51 -13.19
C GLY A 114 3.77 6.18 -12.83
N VAL A 115 3.06 5.55 -13.77
CA VAL A 115 2.40 4.25 -13.54
C VAL A 115 3.40 3.15 -13.16
N PRO A 116 4.51 2.92 -13.89
CA PRO A 116 5.54 1.97 -13.50
C PRO A 116 6.08 2.18 -12.08
N VAL A 117 6.34 3.43 -11.71
CA VAL A 117 6.86 3.79 -10.38
C VAL A 117 5.85 3.44 -9.29
N ALA A 118 4.59 3.87 -9.45
CA ALA A 118 3.52 3.54 -8.51
C ALA A 118 3.27 2.03 -8.40
N GLY A 119 3.31 1.30 -9.53
CA GLY A 119 3.14 -0.15 -9.55
C GLY A 119 4.28 -0.89 -8.85
N PHE A 120 5.52 -0.38 -8.95
CA PHE A 120 6.66 -0.94 -8.23
C PHE A 120 6.47 -0.84 -6.71
N PHE A 121 6.11 0.34 -6.20
CA PHE A 121 5.83 0.54 -4.78
C PHE A 121 4.64 -0.29 -4.29
N SER A 122 3.57 -0.41 -5.10
CA SER A 122 2.45 -1.29 -4.82
C SER A 122 2.87 -2.77 -4.68
N GLY A 123 3.75 -3.24 -5.57
CA GLY A 123 4.28 -4.60 -5.52
C GLY A 123 5.10 -4.86 -4.25
N LEU A 124 5.91 -3.88 -3.83
CA LEU A 124 6.67 -3.94 -2.57
C LEU A 124 5.77 -4.00 -1.34
N CYS A 125 4.74 -3.15 -1.27
CA CYS A 125 3.74 -3.18 -0.21
C CYS A 125 3.09 -4.57 -0.06
N GLY A 126 2.64 -5.15 -1.17
CA GLY A 126 2.01 -6.47 -1.17
C GLY A 126 2.95 -7.57 -0.66
N TYR A 127 4.22 -7.52 -1.05
CA TYR A 127 5.22 -8.49 -0.59
C TYR A 127 5.49 -8.38 0.92
N PHE A 128 5.72 -7.17 1.44
CA PHE A 128 5.97 -6.96 2.87
C PHE A 128 4.74 -7.30 3.72
N GLY A 129 3.54 -6.95 3.24
CA GLY A 129 2.28 -7.27 3.90
C GLY A 129 2.10 -8.78 4.07
N MET A 130 2.22 -9.54 2.98
CA MET A 130 2.03 -10.99 3.04
C MET A 130 3.13 -11.69 3.85
N LYS A 131 4.38 -11.22 3.76
CA LYS A 131 5.47 -11.76 4.59
C LYS A 131 5.22 -11.52 6.07
N THR A 132 4.73 -10.34 6.44
CA THR A 132 4.42 -10.04 7.86
C THR A 132 3.24 -10.88 8.35
N ALA A 133 2.16 -10.97 7.57
CA ALA A 133 0.97 -11.75 7.93
C ALA A 133 1.31 -13.23 8.17
N THR A 134 2.05 -13.86 7.26
CA THR A 134 2.41 -15.30 7.37
C THR A 134 3.37 -15.59 8.53
N ASN A 135 4.21 -14.62 8.91
CA ASN A 135 5.07 -14.75 10.10
C ASN A 135 4.32 -14.47 11.41
N ALA A 136 3.29 -13.62 11.39
CA ALA A 136 2.54 -13.21 12.57
C ALA A 136 1.49 -14.23 13.03
N SER A 137 0.89 -15.01 12.12
CA SER A 137 -0.24 -15.91 12.45
C SER A 137 0.09 -16.91 13.57
N ALA A 138 1.20 -17.63 13.45
CA ALA A 138 1.60 -18.62 14.46
C ALA A 138 1.94 -17.97 15.80
N ARG A 139 2.62 -16.82 15.77
CA ARG A 139 2.98 -16.04 16.97
C ARG A 139 1.75 -15.49 17.69
N THR A 140 0.75 -15.07 16.92
CA THR A 140 -0.55 -14.62 17.44
C THR A 140 -1.28 -15.76 18.15
N ALA A 141 -1.32 -16.95 17.54
CA ALA A 141 -1.92 -18.13 18.14
C ALA A 141 -1.18 -18.58 19.42
N ALA A 142 0.15 -18.55 19.40
CA ALA A 142 0.98 -18.87 20.56
C ALA A 142 0.76 -17.87 21.70
N ALA A 143 0.69 -16.56 21.41
CA ALA A 143 0.39 -15.53 22.40
C ALA A 143 -1.04 -15.64 22.95
N ALA A 144 -2.02 -16.00 22.11
CA ALA A 144 -3.41 -16.22 22.53
C ALA A 144 -3.56 -17.37 23.54
N LYS A 145 -2.63 -18.34 23.58
CA LYS A 145 -2.59 -19.37 24.63
C LYS A 145 -2.22 -18.82 26.01
N GLN A 146 -1.48 -17.72 26.07
CA GLN A 146 -1.09 -17.07 27.33
C GLN A 146 -2.18 -16.09 27.77
N SER A 147 -2.61 -15.20 26.88
CA SER A 147 -3.76 -14.35 27.12
C SER A 147 -4.37 -13.84 25.80
N LEU A 148 -5.67 -13.55 25.84
CA LEU A 148 -6.34 -12.93 24.70
C LEU A 148 -5.73 -11.55 24.37
N ASN A 149 -5.33 -10.78 25.39
CA ASN A 149 -4.75 -9.46 25.21
C ASN A 149 -3.40 -9.51 24.48
N ASP A 150 -2.57 -10.51 24.80
CA ASP A 150 -1.27 -10.70 24.13
C ASP A 150 -1.46 -11.12 22.68
N GLY A 151 -2.36 -12.06 22.41
CA GLY A 151 -2.73 -12.45 21.05
C GLY A 151 -3.24 -11.25 20.24
N LEU A 152 -4.17 -10.48 20.80
CA LEU A 152 -4.73 -9.30 20.14
C LEU A 152 -3.67 -8.22 19.87
N THR A 153 -2.74 -8.01 20.80
CA THR A 153 -1.63 -7.06 20.64
C THR A 153 -0.73 -7.45 19.48
N VAL A 154 -0.37 -8.74 19.34
CA VAL A 154 0.44 -9.22 18.21
C VAL A 154 -0.31 -9.07 16.89
N ALA A 155 -1.60 -9.40 16.86
CA ALA A 155 -2.44 -9.26 15.68
C ALA A 155 -2.56 -7.80 15.21
N PHE A 156 -2.84 -6.86 16.12
CA PHE A 156 -2.92 -5.44 15.78
C PHE A 156 -1.58 -4.87 15.34
N ARG A 157 -0.47 -5.25 15.99
CA ARG A 157 0.86 -4.84 15.55
C ARG A 157 1.15 -5.36 14.15
N ALA A 158 0.77 -6.59 13.82
CA ALA A 158 0.93 -7.14 12.47
C ALA A 158 0.11 -6.37 11.42
N GLY A 159 -1.14 -6.02 11.76
CA GLY A 159 -1.97 -5.15 10.92
C GLY A 159 -1.37 -3.75 10.75
N ALA A 160 -0.83 -3.17 11.82
CA ALA A 160 -0.18 -1.87 11.79
C ALA A 160 1.05 -1.85 10.86
N VAL A 161 1.87 -2.92 10.84
CA VAL A 161 2.99 -3.02 9.89
C VAL A 161 2.50 -2.94 8.45
N MET A 162 1.45 -3.70 8.10
CA MET A 162 0.91 -3.67 6.73
C MET A 162 0.41 -2.26 6.37
N GLY A 163 -0.36 -1.61 7.25
CA GLY A 163 -0.91 -0.28 7.02
C GLY A 163 0.17 0.81 6.91
N LEU A 164 1.19 0.76 7.77
CA LEU A 164 2.30 1.71 7.77
C LEU A 164 3.22 1.53 6.56
N CYS A 165 3.45 0.30 6.08
CA CYS A 165 4.17 0.06 4.83
C CYS A 165 3.43 0.66 3.62
N VAL A 166 2.10 0.45 3.53
CA VAL A 166 1.28 1.00 2.44
C VAL A 166 1.31 2.53 2.46
N THR A 167 1.09 3.12 3.62
CA THR A 167 1.09 4.59 3.79
C THR A 167 2.47 5.16 3.49
N GLY A 168 3.53 4.58 4.05
CA GLY A 168 4.89 5.03 3.86
C GLY A 168 5.33 4.98 2.40
N LEU A 169 5.09 3.88 1.69
CA LEU A 169 5.49 3.72 0.30
C LEU A 169 4.57 4.46 -0.70
N CYS A 170 3.35 4.85 -0.30
CA CYS A 170 2.45 5.64 -1.13
C CYS A 170 2.70 7.15 -1.02
N LEU A 171 3.21 7.62 0.13
CA LEU A 171 3.58 9.03 0.34
C LEU A 171 5.03 9.35 -0.07
N ALA A 172 5.84 8.31 -0.33
CA ALA A 172 7.20 8.43 -0.87
C ALA A 172 7.17 8.77 -2.36
#